data_AF-Q4FT12-F1
#
_entry.id   AF-Q4FT12-F1
#
_cell.length_a   1.000
_cell.length_b   1.000
_cell.length_c   1.000
_cell.angle_alpha   90.00
_cell.angle_beta   90.00
_cell.angle_gamma   90.00
#
_symmetry.space_group_name_H-M   'P 1'
#
loop_
_entity.id
_entity.type
_entity.pdbx_description
1 polymer ?
#
loop_
_entity_poly.entity_id
_entity_poly.type
_entity_poly.pdbx_seq_one_letter_code
_entity_poly.pdbx_strand_id
1 'polypeptide(L)'
;MKTKDDDFDWSFDMVLVWARYLTKKRITGKEFDMASELSFDQDWMPSNAKEFLALVRTQKANEYPSAQAAFDNACCQCGLIEDQYVKRQWLHAVVLETANRIGMGKLKNADNYFIKAFTSVYEQVISEHQNGSTFVIPKSHQVAYEHTPVQLGSEADKRINEQLAGLRRLAV
;
A
#
# COMPACT_ATOMS: atom_id res chain seq x y z
N MET A 1 42.82 25.49 -16.15
CA MET A 1 41.84 24.38 -16.16
C MET A 1 40.65 24.90 -15.36
N LYS A 2 39.60 25.36 -16.05
CA LYS A 2 38.37 25.81 -15.38
C LYS A 2 37.63 24.56 -14.92
N THR A 3 37.43 24.42 -13.62
CA THR A 3 36.49 23.44 -13.08
C THR A 3 35.08 23.89 -13.44
N LYS A 4 34.19 22.93 -13.72
CA LYS A 4 32.78 23.18 -14.09
C LYS A 4 32.01 23.97 -13.03
N ASP A 5 32.57 24.09 -11.84
CA ASP A 5 32.02 24.81 -10.69
C ASP A 5 32.10 26.34 -10.84
N ASP A 6 32.97 26.87 -11.71
CA ASP A 6 33.16 28.33 -11.89
C ASP A 6 32.00 29.02 -12.64
N ASP A 7 31.07 28.25 -13.23
CA ASP A 7 30.00 28.79 -14.09
C ASP A 7 28.58 28.59 -13.49
N PHE A 8 28.43 28.06 -12.27
CA PHE A 8 27.11 27.91 -11.65
C PHE A 8 26.69 29.18 -10.90
N ASP A 9 25.95 30.05 -11.60
CA ASP A 9 25.47 31.31 -11.05
C ASP A 9 24.40 31.09 -9.97
N TRP A 10 24.83 31.18 -8.70
CA TRP A 10 23.98 31.23 -7.52
C TRP A 10 23.31 32.60 -7.33
N SER A 11 22.97 33.28 -8.44
CA SER A 11 22.24 34.53 -8.38
C SER A 11 20.93 34.37 -7.61
N PHE A 12 20.47 35.49 -7.04
CA PHE A 12 19.21 35.55 -6.31
C PHE A 12 18.04 34.99 -7.14
N ASP A 13 18.05 35.20 -8.45
CA ASP A 13 17.05 34.68 -9.38
C ASP A 13 17.06 33.15 -9.44
N MET A 14 18.24 32.52 -9.43
CA MET A 14 18.36 31.06 -9.40
C MET A 14 17.80 30.50 -8.08
N VAL A 15 18.16 31.09 -6.95
CA VAL A 15 17.61 30.70 -5.63
C VAL A 15 16.09 30.82 -5.61
N LEU A 16 15.54 31.90 -6.19
CA LEU A 16 14.10 32.12 -6.29
C LEU A 16 13.41 31.06 -7.17
N VAL A 17 14.02 30.65 -8.28
CA VAL A 17 13.51 29.58 -9.15
C VAL A 17 13.51 28.24 -8.43
N TRP A 18 14.56 27.92 -7.67
CA TRP A 18 14.60 26.70 -6.85
C TRP A 18 13.53 26.72 -5.77
N ALA A 19 13.43 27.80 -5.00
CA ALA A 19 12.44 27.94 -3.94
C ALA A 19 11.01 27.79 -4.48
N ARG A 20 10.68 28.44 -5.61
CA ARG A 20 9.37 28.30 -6.27
C ARG A 20 9.11 26.87 -6.71
N TYR A 21 10.09 26.19 -7.31
CA TYR A 21 9.95 24.82 -7.78
C TYR A 21 9.71 23.86 -6.61
N LEU A 22 10.57 23.91 -5.59
CA LEU A 22 10.50 23.06 -4.41
C LEU A 22 9.20 23.28 -3.61
N THR A 23 8.77 24.54 -3.47
CA THR A 23 7.50 24.89 -2.84
C THR A 23 6.31 24.35 -3.65
N LYS A 24 6.31 24.52 -4.97
CA LYS A 24 5.28 23.96 -5.87
C LYS A 24 5.22 22.44 -5.78
N LYS A 25 6.35 21.78 -5.57
CA LYS A 25 6.46 20.33 -5.40
C LYS A 25 6.26 19.84 -3.96
N ARG A 26 5.92 20.76 -3.05
CA ARG A 26 5.63 20.49 -1.64
C ARG A 26 6.73 19.66 -0.99
N ILE A 27 7.98 20.07 -1.17
CA ILE A 27 9.09 19.41 -0.47
C ILE A 27 8.88 19.54 1.05
N THR A 28 9.19 18.49 1.80
CA THR A 28 9.21 18.53 3.27
C THR A 28 10.61 18.85 3.77
N GLY A 29 10.76 19.35 5.01
CA GLY A 29 12.07 19.58 5.62
C GLY A 29 12.95 18.33 5.59
N LYS A 30 12.39 17.17 5.94
CA LYS A 30 13.08 15.87 5.87
C LYS A 30 13.55 15.51 4.46
N GLU A 31 12.72 15.75 3.43
CA GLU A 31 13.12 15.51 2.04
C GLU A 31 14.23 16.46 1.60
N PHE A 32 14.25 17.68 2.11
CA PHE A 32 15.31 18.64 1.83
C PHE A 32 16.62 18.23 2.50
N ASP A 33 16.59 17.88 3.79
CA ASP A 33 17.78 17.46 4.55
C ASP A 33 18.41 16.20 3.92
N MET A 34 17.58 15.22 3.57
CA MET A 34 18.04 13.99 2.92
C MET A 34 18.58 14.25 1.51
N ALA A 35 17.98 15.16 0.73
CA ALA A 35 18.49 15.52 -0.59
C ALA A 35 19.81 16.27 -0.48
N SER A 36 19.97 17.07 0.57
CA SER A 36 21.22 17.77 0.91
C SER A 36 22.32 16.76 1.20
N GLU A 37 22.09 15.82 2.12
CA GLU A 37 23.03 14.73 2.44
C GLU A 37 23.44 13.93 1.20
N LEU A 38 22.46 13.45 0.43
CA LEU A 38 22.72 12.68 -0.80
C LEU A 38 23.45 13.50 -1.88
N SER A 39 23.28 14.82 -1.89
CA SER A 39 23.98 15.68 -2.84
C SER A 39 25.47 15.84 -2.53
N PHE A 40 25.87 15.68 -1.26
CA PHE A 40 27.29 15.72 -0.86
C PHE A 40 28.04 14.42 -1.24
N ASP A 41 27.33 13.30 -1.31
CA ASP A 41 27.90 11.99 -1.68
C ASP A 41 27.97 11.75 -3.21
N GLN A 42 27.49 12.69 -4.03
CA GLN A 42 27.53 12.58 -5.48
C GLN A 42 28.84 13.16 -6.04
N ASP A 43 29.35 12.54 -7.12
CA ASP A 43 30.51 13.07 -7.87
C ASP A 43 30.23 14.44 -8.54
N TRP A 44 28.95 14.83 -8.63
CA TRP A 44 28.52 16.11 -9.20
C TRP A 44 27.34 16.71 -8.42
N MET A 45 27.34 18.03 -8.25
CA MET A 45 26.20 18.75 -7.70
C MET A 45 24.99 18.69 -8.66
N PRO A 46 23.75 18.60 -8.13
CA PRO A 46 22.55 18.71 -8.93
C PRO A 46 22.49 20.05 -9.66
N SER A 47 22.28 20.03 -10.98
CA SER A 47 22.32 21.24 -11.80
C SER A 47 21.04 22.07 -11.73
N ASN A 48 20.00 21.56 -11.06
CA ASN A 48 18.72 22.24 -10.90
C ASN A 48 17.87 21.62 -9.77
N ALA A 49 16.84 22.35 -9.32
CA ALA A 49 15.93 21.91 -8.27
C ALA A 49 15.17 20.60 -8.57
N LYS A 50 15.00 20.26 -9.86
CA LYS A 50 14.35 19.00 -10.26
C LYS A 50 15.28 17.81 -10.00
N GLU A 51 16.55 17.92 -10.37
CA GLU A 51 17.57 16.90 -10.10
C GLU A 51 17.82 16.76 -8.60
N PHE A 52 17.91 17.89 -7.88
CA PHE A 52 18.05 17.88 -6.42
C PHE A 52 16.90 17.11 -5.75
N LEU A 53 15.66 17.40 -6.15
CA LEU A 53 14.49 16.70 -5.63
C LEU A 53 14.42 15.24 -6.09
N ALA A 54 14.97 14.93 -7.26
CA ALA A 54 15.01 13.58 -7.79
C ALA A 54 15.89 12.67 -6.91
N LEU A 55 16.98 13.16 -6.32
CA LEU A 55 17.87 12.36 -5.47
C LEU A 55 17.11 11.56 -4.39
N VAL A 56 16.17 12.20 -3.71
CA VAL A 56 15.36 11.55 -2.67
C VAL A 56 14.15 10.83 -3.25
N ARG A 57 13.55 11.37 -4.31
CA ARG A 57 12.30 10.81 -4.86
C ARG A 57 12.52 9.59 -5.76
N THR A 58 13.66 9.45 -6.43
CA THR A 58 14.00 8.22 -7.19
C THR A 58 14.38 7.08 -6.27
N GLN A 59 15.04 7.38 -5.14
CA GLN A 59 15.31 6.37 -4.11
C GLN A 59 14.00 5.82 -3.52
N LYS A 60 13.03 6.70 -3.23
CA LYS A 60 11.66 6.32 -2.85
C LYS A 60 10.87 5.62 -3.97
N ALA A 61 11.15 5.91 -5.25
CA ALA A 61 10.44 5.30 -6.38
C ALA A 61 10.73 3.79 -6.55
N ASN A 62 11.81 3.28 -5.97
CA ASN A 62 12.10 1.85 -5.95
C ASN A 62 11.47 1.11 -4.75
N GLU A 63 11.02 1.83 -3.73
CA GLU A 63 10.44 1.24 -2.52
C GLU A 63 8.97 0.85 -2.71
N TYR A 64 8.22 1.65 -3.47
CA TYR A 64 6.79 1.44 -3.70
C TYR A 64 6.50 1.16 -5.17
N PRO A 65 5.61 0.20 -5.49
CA PRO A 65 5.18 -0.01 -6.87
C PRO A 65 4.52 1.26 -7.41
N SER A 66 4.64 1.47 -8.73
CA SER A 66 3.98 2.59 -9.41
C SER A 66 2.47 2.55 -9.17
N ALA A 67 1.80 3.72 -9.17
CA ALA A 67 0.38 3.79 -8.90
C ALA A 67 -0.47 2.91 -9.84
N GLN A 68 -0.07 2.82 -11.11
CA GLN A 68 -0.70 1.93 -12.09
C GLN A 68 -0.50 0.45 -11.72
N ALA A 69 0.75 0.03 -11.46
CA ALA A 69 1.03 -1.36 -11.09
C ALA A 69 0.36 -1.76 -9.76
N ALA A 70 0.31 -0.84 -8.80
CA ALA A 70 -0.39 -1.00 -7.54
C ALA A 70 -1.91 -1.14 -7.75
N PHE A 71 -2.50 -0.33 -8.63
CA PHE A 71 -3.91 -0.40 -8.97
C PHE A 71 -4.26 -1.72 -9.66
N ASP A 72 -3.50 -2.10 -10.69
CA ASP A 72 -3.74 -3.34 -11.44
C ASP A 72 -3.60 -4.57 -10.54
N ASN A 73 -2.57 -4.58 -9.67
CA ASN A 73 -2.41 -5.63 -8.66
C ASN A 73 -3.60 -5.65 -7.70
N ALA A 74 -4.03 -4.50 -7.17
CA ALA A 74 -5.15 -4.43 -6.24
C ALA A 74 -6.46 -4.94 -6.87
N CYS A 75 -6.80 -4.50 -8.08
CA CYS A 75 -7.99 -4.97 -8.79
C CYS A 75 -7.95 -6.48 -9.03
N CYS A 76 -6.81 -7.00 -9.48
CA CYS A 76 -6.60 -8.43 -9.68
C CYS A 76 -6.76 -9.23 -8.36
N GLN A 77 -6.06 -8.83 -7.29
CA GLN A 77 -6.09 -9.55 -6.01
C GLN A 77 -7.46 -9.48 -5.33
N CYS A 78 -8.16 -8.35 -5.41
CA CYS A 78 -9.52 -8.21 -4.88
C CYS A 78 -10.55 -9.07 -5.64
N GLY A 79 -10.30 -9.37 -6.92
CA GLY A 79 -11.13 -10.27 -7.71
C GLY A 79 -11.02 -11.73 -7.31
N LEU A 80 -9.93 -12.13 -6.64
CA LEU A 80 -9.70 -13.50 -6.21
C LEU A 80 -10.47 -13.84 -4.93
N ILE A 81 -11.07 -15.03 -4.93
CA ILE A 81 -11.56 -15.69 -3.72
C ILE A 81 -10.36 -16.43 -3.14
N GLU A 82 -9.94 -16.02 -1.94
CA GLU A 82 -8.82 -16.63 -1.25
C GLU A 82 -9.25 -17.98 -0.66
N ASP A 83 -8.52 -19.04 -1.00
CA ASP A 83 -8.72 -20.38 -0.46
C ASP A 83 -7.36 -21.04 -0.13
N GLN A 84 -7.36 -22.33 0.20
CA GLN A 84 -6.14 -23.04 0.56
C GLN A 84 -5.10 -23.15 -0.58
N TYR A 85 -5.52 -22.98 -1.83
CA TYR A 85 -4.69 -23.10 -3.04
C TYR A 85 -4.43 -21.75 -3.72
N VAL A 86 -5.30 -20.77 -3.54
CA VAL A 86 -5.22 -19.44 -4.13
C VAL A 86 -4.96 -18.42 -3.02
N LYS A 87 -3.70 -18.01 -2.88
CA LYS A 87 -3.30 -16.93 -1.97
C LYS A 87 -3.12 -15.64 -2.74
N ARG A 88 -3.64 -14.54 -2.20
CA ARG A 88 -3.48 -13.21 -2.79
C ARG A 88 -2.02 -12.78 -2.72
N GLN A 89 -1.48 -12.37 -3.85
CA GLN A 89 -0.10 -11.91 -4.01
C GLN A 89 -0.07 -10.39 -4.14
N TRP A 90 -0.09 -9.73 -2.99
CA TRP A 90 0.04 -8.27 -2.89
C TRP A 90 1.48 -7.85 -3.16
N LEU A 91 1.68 -6.88 -4.06
CA LEU A 91 3.03 -6.38 -4.39
C LEU A 91 3.69 -5.66 -3.21
N HIS A 92 2.90 -4.99 -2.37
CA HIS A 92 3.38 -4.31 -1.16
C HIS A 92 2.26 -4.24 -0.13
N ALA A 93 2.63 -4.15 1.16
CA ALA A 93 1.67 -3.95 2.25
C ALA A 93 0.84 -2.66 2.09
N VAL A 94 1.38 -1.64 1.41
CA VAL A 94 0.67 -0.39 1.15
C VAL A 94 -0.45 -0.58 0.14
N VAL A 95 -0.28 -1.51 -0.82
CA VAL A 95 -1.29 -1.84 -1.84
C VAL A 95 -2.48 -2.52 -1.17
N LEU A 96 -2.21 -3.47 -0.28
CA LEU A 96 -3.26 -4.12 0.52
C LEU A 96 -3.99 -3.11 1.40
N GLU A 97 -3.27 -2.24 2.10
CA GLU A 97 -3.88 -1.24 2.98
C GLU A 97 -4.73 -0.24 2.19
N THR A 98 -4.25 0.22 1.03
CA THR A 98 -5.06 1.04 0.12
C THR A 98 -6.33 0.30 -0.32
N ALA A 99 -6.23 -1.00 -0.62
CA ALA A 99 -7.37 -1.81 -0.97
C ALA A 99 -8.37 -1.99 0.18
N ASN A 100 -7.89 -2.13 1.41
CA ASN A 100 -8.72 -2.18 2.61
C ASN A 100 -9.51 -0.89 2.82
N ARG A 101 -8.86 0.28 2.67
CA ARG A 101 -9.50 1.60 2.87
C ARG A 101 -10.54 1.92 1.81
N ILE A 102 -10.29 1.55 0.56
CA ILE A 102 -11.25 1.75 -0.53
C ILE A 102 -12.40 0.73 -0.43
N GLY A 103 -12.05 -0.50 -0.08
CA GLY A 103 -12.94 -1.65 -0.04
C GLY A 103 -12.73 -2.57 -1.23
N MET A 104 -12.38 -3.82 -0.94
CA MET A 104 -12.06 -4.84 -1.95
C MET A 104 -13.21 -5.09 -2.94
N GLY A 105 -14.47 -5.01 -2.49
CA GLY A 105 -15.63 -5.18 -3.36
C GLY A 105 -15.76 -4.08 -4.42
N LYS A 106 -15.31 -2.86 -4.13
CA LYS A 106 -15.29 -1.77 -5.11
C LYS A 106 -14.17 -1.97 -6.12
N LEU A 107 -12.99 -2.35 -5.64
CA LEU A 107 -11.82 -2.59 -6.51
C LEU A 107 -11.98 -3.81 -7.42
N LYS A 108 -12.69 -4.85 -6.97
CA LYS A 108 -13.02 -6.01 -7.81
C LYS A 108 -13.73 -5.61 -9.12
N ASN A 109 -14.56 -4.57 -9.08
CA ASN A 109 -15.33 -4.10 -10.23
C ASN A 109 -14.80 -2.77 -10.78
N ALA A 110 -13.61 -2.32 -10.36
CA ALA A 110 -13.06 -1.04 -10.74
C ALA A 110 -12.46 -1.10 -12.15
N ASP A 111 -12.58 0.01 -12.87
CA ASP A 111 -11.99 0.24 -14.18
C ASP A 111 -10.92 1.34 -14.12
N ASN A 112 -10.27 1.60 -15.25
CA ASN A 112 -9.22 2.62 -15.33
C ASN A 112 -9.72 4.04 -15.01
N TYR A 113 -11.04 4.30 -15.02
CA TYR A 113 -11.56 5.60 -14.58
C TYR A 113 -11.37 5.81 -13.08
N PHE A 114 -11.41 4.73 -12.30
CA PHE A 114 -11.26 4.75 -10.85
C PHE A 114 -9.80 4.99 -10.39
N ILE A 115 -8.82 4.89 -11.28
CA ILE A 115 -7.40 5.00 -10.92
C ILE A 115 -7.06 6.31 -10.21
N LYS A 116 -7.70 7.43 -10.58
CA LYS A 116 -7.44 8.72 -9.93
C LYS A 116 -7.82 8.71 -8.46
N ALA A 117 -8.96 8.10 -8.13
CA ALA A 117 -9.41 7.95 -6.75
C ALA A 117 -8.48 6.99 -5.99
N PHE A 118 -8.08 5.89 -6.63
CA PHE A 118 -7.11 4.96 -6.05
C PHE A 118 -5.77 5.63 -5.74
N THR A 119 -5.18 6.35 -6.70
CA THR A 119 -3.90 7.02 -6.55
C THR A 119 -3.91 8.02 -5.38
N SER A 120 -5.00 8.76 -5.19
CA SER A 120 -5.11 9.69 -4.07
C SER A 120 -5.02 8.99 -2.70
N VAL A 121 -5.67 7.83 -2.55
CA VAL A 121 -5.61 7.05 -1.31
C VAL A 121 -4.25 6.37 -1.17
N TYR A 122 -3.71 5.88 -2.28
CA TYR A 122 -2.40 5.24 -2.33
C TYR A 122 -1.26 6.17 -1.88
N GLU A 123 -1.25 7.42 -2.38
CA GLU A 123 -0.28 8.44 -1.98
C GLU A 123 -0.40 8.78 -0.48
N GLN A 124 -1.62 8.80 0.06
CA GLN A 124 -1.85 9.00 1.49
C GLN A 124 -1.27 7.84 2.31
N VAL A 125 -1.53 6.59 1.91
CA VAL A 125 -1.02 5.39 2.59
C VAL A 125 0.50 5.33 2.54
N ILE A 126 1.12 5.70 1.42
CA ILE A 126 2.59 5.81 1.31
C ILE A 126 3.12 6.85 2.29
N SER A 127 2.49 8.03 2.37
CA SER A 127 2.90 9.08 3.31
C SER A 127 2.83 8.61 4.77
N GLU A 128 1.76 7.89 5.13
CA GLU A 128 1.62 7.31 6.47
C GLU A 128 2.68 6.23 6.75
N HIS A 129 2.96 5.36 5.78
CA HIS A 129 4.02 4.36 5.88
C HIS A 129 5.39 5.02 6.11
N GLN A 130 5.70 6.07 5.34
CA GLN A 130 6.93 6.86 5.48
C GLN A 130 7.02 7.60 6.82
N ASN A 131 5.88 7.90 7.46
CA ASN A 131 5.81 8.50 8.79
C ASN A 131 5.89 7.46 9.92
N GLY A 132 6.11 6.18 9.60
CA GLY A 132 6.34 5.10 10.57
C GLY A 132 5.13 4.20 10.82
N SER A 133 4.01 4.38 10.11
CA SER A 133 2.90 3.43 10.17
C SER A 133 3.31 2.08 9.60
N THR A 134 3.13 1.02 10.37
CA THR A 134 3.44 -0.34 9.93
C THR A 134 2.20 -1.02 9.37
N PHE A 135 2.26 -1.48 8.12
CA PHE A 135 1.21 -2.28 7.50
C PHE A 135 1.69 -3.72 7.32
N VAL A 136 0.85 -4.69 7.68
CA VAL A 136 1.21 -6.11 7.64
C VAL A 136 0.25 -6.84 6.72
N ILE A 137 0.79 -7.64 5.80
CA ILE A 137 -0.01 -8.59 5.03
C ILE A 137 -0.32 -9.78 5.95
N PRO A 138 -1.59 -10.03 6.30
CA PRO A 138 -1.95 -11.10 7.22
C PRO A 138 -1.48 -12.45 6.65
N LYS A 139 -0.77 -13.22 7.47
CA LYS A 139 -0.58 -14.65 7.21
C LYS A 139 -1.89 -15.34 7.62
N SER A 140 -2.43 -16.21 6.78
CA SER A 140 -3.68 -16.91 7.06
C SER A 140 -3.60 -17.65 8.41
N HIS A 141 -4.43 -17.28 9.38
CA HIS A 141 -4.66 -18.06 10.57
C HIS A 141 -5.98 -18.78 10.38
N GLN A 142 -5.95 -20.07 10.01
CA GLN A 142 -7.14 -20.90 10.16
C GLN A 142 -7.36 -21.08 11.67
N VAL A 143 -8.56 -20.74 12.15
CA VAL A 143 -8.98 -21.18 13.48
C VAL A 143 -9.09 -22.69 13.41
N ALA A 144 -8.27 -23.41 14.18
CA ALA A 144 -8.39 -24.85 14.32
C ALA A 144 -9.79 -25.14 14.88
N TYR A 145 -10.65 -25.73 14.06
CA TYR A 145 -11.99 -26.10 14.50
C TYR A 145 -11.88 -27.41 15.29
N GLU A 146 -11.75 -27.31 16.60
CA GLU A 146 -11.85 -28.48 17.47
C GLU A 146 -13.31 -28.91 17.55
N HIS A 147 -13.64 -29.98 16.84
CA HIS A 147 -14.94 -30.64 17.01
C HIS A 147 -15.02 -31.18 18.44
N THR A 148 -15.80 -30.49 19.29
CA THR A 148 -16.23 -31.08 20.56
C THR A 148 -17.45 -31.95 20.26
N PRO A 149 -17.35 -33.29 20.33
CA PRO A 149 -18.51 -34.14 20.11
C PRO A 149 -19.59 -33.80 21.16
N VAL A 150 -20.84 -33.76 20.70
CA VAL A 150 -21.98 -33.57 21.61
C VAL A 150 -21.94 -34.68 22.65
N GLN A 151 -21.94 -34.30 23.93
CA GLN A 151 -21.93 -35.27 25.01
C GLN A 151 -23.27 -36.00 25.06
N LEU A 152 -23.18 -37.33 25.10
CA LEU A 152 -24.32 -38.23 25.23
C LEU A 152 -25.13 -37.88 26.48
N GLY A 153 -26.43 -37.64 26.32
CA GLY A 153 -27.33 -37.25 27.41
C GLY A 153 -27.35 -35.75 27.76
N SER A 154 -26.55 -34.92 27.10
CA SER A 154 -26.67 -33.45 27.23
C SER A 154 -28.02 -32.94 26.71
N GLU A 155 -28.44 -31.75 27.16
CA GLU A 155 -29.66 -31.10 26.66
C GLU A 155 -29.63 -30.89 25.13
N ALA A 156 -28.44 -30.69 24.56
CA ALA A 156 -28.25 -30.61 23.12
C ALA A 156 -28.51 -31.97 22.44
N ASP A 157 -28.00 -33.07 23.00
CA ASP A 157 -28.24 -34.43 22.50
C ASP A 157 -29.72 -34.80 22.54
N LYS A 158 -30.42 -34.45 23.63
CA LYS A 158 -31.87 -34.68 23.76
C LYS A 158 -32.66 -33.93 22.68
N ARG A 159 -32.37 -32.64 22.48
CA ARG A 159 -33.02 -31.81 21.46
C ARG A 159 -32.76 -32.32 20.04
N ILE A 160 -31.55 -32.76 19.75
CA ILE A 160 -31.19 -33.36 18.46
C ILE A 160 -32.01 -34.65 18.23
N ASN A 161 -32.09 -35.52 19.24
CA ASN A 161 -32.85 -36.76 19.16
C ASN A 161 -34.37 -36.52 19.01
N GLU A 162 -34.92 -35.52 19.69
CA GLU A 162 -36.33 -35.12 19.54
C GLU A 162 -36.64 -34.60 18.13
N GLN A 163 -35.77 -33.75 17.58
CA GLN A 163 -35.91 -33.23 16.21
C GLN A 163 -35.79 -34.35 15.17
N LEU A 164 -34.83 -35.27 15.33
CA LEU A 164 -34.69 -36.44 14.46
C LEU A 164 -35.89 -37.37 14.54
N ALA A 165 -36.47 -37.56 15.73
CA ALA A 165 -37.69 -38.34 15.89
C ALA A 165 -38.91 -37.67 15.23
N GLY A 166 -39.01 -36.33 15.30
CA GLY A 166 -40.04 -35.57 14.60
C GLY A 166 -39.94 -35.69 13.08
N LEU A 167 -38.73 -35.58 12.52
CA LEU A 167 -38.49 -35.74 11.09
C LEU A 167 -38.81 -37.15 10.59
N ARG A 168 -38.46 -38.19 11.37
CA ARG A 168 -38.80 -39.58 11.03
C ARG A 168 -40.30 -39.85 11.00
N ARG A 169 -41.09 -39.14 11.83
CA ARG A 169 -42.56 -39.25 11.84
C ARG A 169 -43.22 -38.53 10.66
N LEU A 170 -42.56 -37.51 10.09
CA LEU A 170 -43.04 -36.77 8.92
C LEU A 170 -42.66 -37.43 7.59
N ALA A 171 -41.77 -38.41 7.61
CA ALA A 171 -41.29 -39.15 6.44
C ALA A 171 -42.09 -40.44 6.16
N VAL A 172 -43.20 -40.66 6.87
CA VAL A 172 -44.20 -41.73 6.67
C VAL A 172 -45.50 -41.09 6.21
#